data_AF-A0A9D2AAW1-F1
#
_entry.id   AF-A0A9D2AAW1-F1
#
_cell.length_a   1.000
_cell.length_b   1.000
_cell.length_c   1.000
_cell.angle_alpha   90.00
_cell.angle_beta   90.00
_cell.angle_gamma   90.00
#
_symmetry.space_group_name_H-M   'P 1'
#
loop_
_entity.id
_entity.type
_entity.pdbx_description
1 polymer ?
#
loop_
_entity_poly.entity_id
_entity_poly.type
_entity_poly.pdbx_seq_one_letter_code
_entity_poly.pdbx_strand_id
1 'polypeptide(L)'
;MTNKTCPQPSLFSSLADQLNPKHPLYLLADKIDWQRFEASFSPLYSADNGRPAKPIRLMCGLLILKHVRNLSDESVVEQWSE
;
A
#
# COMPACT_ATOMS: atom_id res chain seq x y z
N MET A 1 -28.11 13.57 -24.05
CA MET A 1 -27.07 14.04 -23.11
C MET A 1 -27.33 13.36 -21.77
N THR A 2 -26.69 12.21 -21.51
CA THR A 2 -26.89 11.47 -20.26
C THR A 2 -25.98 12.07 -19.19
N ASN A 3 -26.57 12.73 -18.21
CA ASN A 3 -25.87 13.29 -17.05
C ASN A 3 -25.14 12.18 -16.30
N LYS A 4 -23.80 12.17 -16.35
CA LYS A 4 -22.98 11.40 -15.43
C LYS A 4 -23.17 12.01 -14.04
N THR A 5 -23.96 11.37 -13.19
CA THR A 5 -23.97 11.65 -11.75
C THR A 5 -22.61 11.23 -11.18
N CYS A 6 -21.75 12.20 -10.85
CA CYS A 6 -20.61 11.94 -9.98
C CYS A 6 -21.18 11.50 -8.62
N PRO A 7 -20.89 10.27 -8.15
CA PRO A 7 -21.28 9.84 -6.81
C PRO A 7 -20.67 10.82 -5.82
N GLN A 8 -21.50 11.49 -5.02
CA GLN A 8 -21.02 12.25 -3.87
C GLN A 8 -20.34 11.23 -2.94
N PRO A 9 -19.04 11.37 -2.61
CA PRO A 9 -18.41 10.45 -1.68
C PRO A 9 -19.14 10.57 -0.34
N SER A 10 -19.70 9.45 0.13
CA SER A 10 -20.28 9.39 1.46
C SER A 10 -19.19 9.69 2.50
N LEU A 11 -19.57 10.14 3.70
CA LEU A 11 -18.64 10.26 4.83
C LEU A 11 -17.86 8.96 5.12
N PHE A 12 -18.32 7.82 4.60
CA PHE A 12 -17.72 6.49 4.73
C PHE A 12 -17.08 5.98 3.43
N SER A 13 -16.62 6.85 2.53
CA SER A 13 -15.83 6.44 1.36
C SER A 13 -14.56 5.68 1.79
N SER A 14 -14.21 4.61 1.08
CA SER A 14 -12.96 3.89 1.32
C SER A 14 -11.78 4.82 1.01
N LEU A 15 -10.63 4.62 1.67
CA LEU A 15 -9.40 5.35 1.34
C LEU A 15 -9.02 5.16 -0.14
N ALA A 16 -9.34 3.99 -0.71
CA ALA A 16 -9.13 3.72 -2.12
C ALA A 16 -9.91 4.67 -3.05
N ASP A 17 -11.10 5.12 -2.64
CA ASP A 17 -11.97 5.99 -3.42
C ASP A 17 -11.47 7.43 -3.47
N GLN A 18 -10.61 7.81 -2.52
CA GLN A 18 -10.00 9.14 -2.41
C GLN A 18 -8.70 9.26 -3.22
N LEU A 19 -8.12 8.12 -3.65
CA LEU A 19 -6.88 8.09 -4.42
C LEU A 19 -7.14 8.29 -5.91
N ASN A 20 -6.18 8.88 -6.62
CA ASN A 20 -6.23 8.96 -8.08
C ASN A 20 -5.98 7.57 -8.69
N PRO A 21 -6.99 6.93 -9.33
CA PRO A 21 -6.84 5.57 -9.86
C PRO A 21 -5.88 5.49 -11.06
N LYS A 22 -5.57 6.63 -11.69
CA LYS A 22 -4.60 6.71 -12.79
C LYS A 22 -3.16 6.88 -12.31
N HIS A 23 -2.93 7.03 -11.01
CA HIS A 23 -1.58 7.22 -10.49
C HIS A 23 -0.74 5.95 -10.73
N PRO A 24 0.50 6.06 -11.25
CA PRO A 24 1.33 4.89 -11.57
C PRO A 24 1.51 3.90 -10.42
N LEU A 25 1.68 4.40 -9.18
CA LEU A 25 1.79 3.55 -7.99
C LEU A 25 0.48 2.84 -7.63
N TYR A 26 -0.68 3.44 -7.92
CA TYR A 26 -1.99 2.80 -7.70
C TYR A 26 -2.13 1.61 -8.65
N LEU A 27 -1.84 1.84 -9.93
CA LEU A 27 -1.85 0.79 -10.96
C LEU A 27 -0.82 -0.31 -10.68
N LEU A 28 0.36 0.06 -10.16
CA LEU A 28 1.37 -0.91 -9.75
C LEU A 28 0.88 -1.76 -8.59
N ALA A 29 0.31 -1.13 -7.55
CA ALA A 29 -0.20 -1.84 -6.38
C ALA A 29 -1.33 -2.82 -6.74
N ASP A 30 -2.15 -2.52 -7.74
CA ASP A 30 -3.22 -3.41 -8.22
C ASP A 30 -2.68 -4.62 -8.99
N LYS A 31 -1.53 -4.48 -9.65
CA LYS A 31 -0.89 -5.57 -10.42
C LYS A 31 -0.07 -6.53 -9.56
N ILE A 32 0.23 -6.18 -8.32
CA ILE A 32 1.06 -6.99 -7.43
C ILE A 32 0.19 -8.06 -6.76
N ASP A 33 0.60 -9.33 -6.89
CA ASP A 33 0.03 -10.44 -6.11
C ASP A 33 0.52 -10.37 -4.65
N TRP A 34 -0.19 -9.60 -3.84
CA TRP A 34 0.10 -9.43 -2.41
C TRP A 34 -0.07 -10.73 -1.61
N GLN A 35 -0.96 -11.61 -2.05
CA GLN A 35 -1.25 -12.86 -1.33
C GLN A 35 -0.05 -13.81 -1.39
N ARG A 36 0.69 -13.81 -2.50
CA ARG A 36 1.94 -14.56 -2.60
C ARG A 36 2.99 -14.10 -1.59
N PHE A 37 3.12 -12.79 -1.36
CA PHE A 37 4.02 -12.25 -0.34
C PHE A 37 3.58 -12.65 1.07
N GLU A 38 2.28 -12.53 1.36
CA GLU A 38 1.71 -12.96 2.63
C GLU A 38 2.04 -14.44 2.89
N ALA A 39 1.66 -15.34 1.97
CA ALA A 39 1.90 -16.77 2.10
C ALA A 39 3.39 -17.13 2.27
N SER A 40 4.29 -16.39 1.61
CA SER A 40 5.73 -16.66 1.67
C SER A 40 6.39 -16.10 2.93
N PHE A 41 5.92 -14.95 3.43
CA PHE A 41 6.59 -14.24 4.52
C PHE A 41 5.90 -14.38 5.86
N SER A 42 4.59 -14.67 5.94
CA SER A 42 3.90 -14.90 7.23
C SER A 42 4.61 -15.94 8.11
N PRO A 43 5.15 -17.07 7.59
CA PRO A 43 5.89 -18.04 8.42
C PRO A 43 7.20 -17.51 9.01
N LEU A 44 7.74 -16.41 8.48
CA LEU A 44 8.98 -15.78 8.96
C LEU A 44 8.73 -14.84 10.16
N TYR A 45 7.47 -14.53 10.44
CA TYR A 45 7.07 -13.70 11.58
C TYR A 45 6.53 -14.55 12.72
N SER A 46 6.76 -14.11 13.95
CA SER A 46 6.15 -14.72 15.13
C SER A 46 4.68 -14.30 15.23
N ALA A 47 3.79 -15.27 15.48
CA ALA A 47 2.35 -15.03 15.57
C ALA A 47 1.92 -14.56 16.97
N ASP A 48 2.60 -15.03 18.01
CA ASP A 48 2.13 -15.00 19.40
C ASP A 48 3.15 -14.44 20.39
N ASN A 49 4.41 -14.21 19.97
CA ASN A 49 5.47 -13.73 20.85
C ASN A 49 6.01 -12.36 20.42
N GLY A 50 6.17 -11.47 21.41
CA GLY A 50 6.75 -10.14 21.21
C GLY A 50 5.78 -9.12 20.61
N ARG A 51 6.34 -8.09 19.94
CA ARG A 51 5.54 -7.04 19.31
C ARG A 51 4.89 -7.56 18.02
N PRO A 52 3.59 -7.31 17.79
CA PRO A 52 2.92 -7.70 16.56
C PRO A 52 3.66 -7.21 15.32
N ALA A 53 3.75 -8.09 14.33
CA ALA A 53 4.34 -7.76 13.04
C ALA A 53 3.56 -6.63 12.36
N LYS A 54 4.27 -5.78 11.61
CA LYS A 54 3.63 -4.86 10.68
C LYS A 54 3.08 -5.65 9.49
N PRO A 55 2.00 -5.19 8.82
CA PRO A 55 1.48 -5.88 7.65
C PRO A 55 2.56 -6.10 6.59
N ILE A 56 2.65 -7.31 6.03
CA ILE A 56 3.67 -7.65 5.04
C ILE A 56 3.60 -6.72 3.82
N ARG A 57 2.39 -6.38 3.37
CA ARG A 57 2.15 -5.41 2.31
C ARG A 57 2.82 -4.05 2.57
N LEU A 58 2.83 -3.58 3.83
CA LEU A 58 3.51 -2.33 4.19
C LEU A 58 5.01 -2.46 4.00
N MET A 59 5.61 -3.52 4.56
CA MET A 59 7.06 -3.75 4.49
C MET A 59 7.54 -3.90 3.04
N CYS A 60 6.85 -4.73 2.24
CA CYS A 60 7.14 -4.92 0.82
C CYS A 60 6.91 -3.63 0.02
N GLY A 61 5.83 -2.91 0.31
CA GLY A 61 5.52 -1.63 -0.34
C GLY A 61 6.62 -0.59 -0.14
N LEU A 62 7.14 -0.46 1.09
CA LEU A 62 8.25 0.45 1.39
C LEU A 62 9.53 0.06 0.63
N LEU A 63 9.87 -1.23 0.56
CA LEU A 63 11.03 -1.70 -0.20
C LEU A 63 10.90 -1.44 -1.71
N ILE A 64 9.70 -1.64 -2.27
CA ILE A 64 9.40 -1.32 -3.66
C ILE A 64 9.56 0.19 -3.89
N LEU A 65 8.99 1.02 -3.01
CA LEU A 65 9.10 2.48 -3.12
C LEU A 65 10.55 2.97 -3.01
N LYS A 66 11.32 2.40 -2.08
CA LYS A 66 12.76 2.64 -1.94
C LYS A 66 13.46 2.43 -3.26
N HIS A 67 13.22 1.29 -3.91
CA HIS A 67 13.87 0.94 -5.15
C HIS A 67 13.40 1.81 -6.34
N VAL A 68 12.08 1.99 -6.50
CA VAL A 68 11.49 2.77 -7.59
C VAL A 68 11.96 4.23 -7.57
N ARG A 69 12.17 4.80 -6.37
CA ARG A 69 12.62 6.19 -6.20
C ARG A 69 14.12 6.33 -5.95
N ASN A 70 14.87 5.22 -5.93
CA ASN A 70 16.30 5.19 -5.61
C ASN A 70 16.64 5.92 -4.29
N LEU A 71 15.88 5.63 -3.23
CA LEU A 71 16.01 6.25 -1.91
C LEU A 71 16.88 5.41 -0.96
N SER A 72 17.43 6.05 0.07
CA SER A 72 18.01 5.35 1.24
C SER A 72 16.90 4.87 2.18
N ASP A 73 17.23 4.00 3.14
CA ASP A 73 16.26 3.53 4.13
C ASP A 73 15.73 4.67 5.00
N GLU A 74 16.61 5.61 5.38
CA GLU A 74 16.29 6.78 6.17
C GLU A 74 15.34 7.70 5.43
N SER A 75 15.63 8.00 4.15
CA SER A 75 14.78 8.87 3.31
C SER A 75 13.40 8.27 3.05
N VAL A 76 13.29 6.94 2.98
CA VAL A 76 11.98 6.27 2.85
C VAL A 76 11.14 6.44 4.11
N VAL A 77 11.76 6.33 5.29
CA VAL A 77 11.05 6.50 6.56
C VAL A 77 10.62 7.96 6.75
N GLU A 78 11.50 8.91 6.40
CA GLU A 78 11.20 10.34 6.47
C GLU A 78 10.02 10.71 5.55
N GLN A 79 10.07 10.34 4.27
CA GLN A 79 8.96 10.59 3.33
C GLN A 79 7.66 9.85 3.66
N TRP A 80 7.72 8.74 4.40
CA TRP A 80 6.51 8.02 4.83
C TRP A 80 5.83 8.65 6.04
N SER A 81 6.56 9.46 6.82
CA SER A 81 6.01 10.14 7.99
C SER A 81 5.15 11.36 7.65
N GLU A 82 5.20 11.81 6.39
CA GLU A 82 4.44 12.95 5.84
C GLU A 82 2.99 12.58 5.45
#